data_AF-A0A0M2F4B1-F1
#
_entry.id   AF-A0A0M2F4B1-F1
#
_cell.length_a   1.000
_cell.length_b   1.000
_cell.length_c   1.000
_cell.angle_alpha   90.00
_cell.angle_beta   90.00
_cell.angle_gamma   90.00
#
_symmetry.space_group_name_H-M   'P 1'
#
loop_
_entity.id
_entity.type
_entity.pdbx_description
1 polymer ?
#
loop_
_entity_poly.entity_id
_entity_poly.type
_entity_poly.pdbx_seq_one_letter_code
_entity_poly.pdbx_strand_id
1 'polypeptide(L)'
;MMQAQQFAHQVLDWYQRYGRKTLPWQLEKTPYKVWLSEVMLQQTQVTTVIPYFQRFMERFPNVNALAAAPLDEVLHLWTGLGYYARARNLHKAAQTIVSRHGGEFPTTFDEVAALPGVGRSTAGAVLSLALGQHYPILDGNVKRVLARCYAVDGWPGKKEVEKKLWARSEDVTPAEGVSQFNQAMMDLGAMVCTRSRPKCELCPLNTGCIAYANHSWAQYPGKKPKQTLPEKTGWFLLMQQGSQVWLQQRPAVGLWGGLFCFPQFSERRELELWLQQRGLNPDGLQQLVAFRHTFSHFHLDIVPLWLDVSQTDRSQNRSCMDDGAGLWYNLAQPPSVGLAAPVERLLRELAHPQSTHLKACKIDEEEA
;
A
#
# COMPACT_ATOMS: atom_id res chain seq x y z
N MET A 1 1.04 12.64 -35.79
CA MET A 1 1.38 12.20 -34.42
C MET A 1 2.24 13.29 -33.80
N MET A 2 1.98 13.68 -32.55
CA MET A 2 2.70 14.79 -31.90
C MET A 2 4.20 14.49 -31.77
N GLN A 3 5.05 15.44 -32.15
CA GLN A 3 6.51 15.33 -31.99
C GLN A 3 6.91 15.43 -30.52
N ALA A 4 7.99 14.74 -30.12
CA ALA A 4 8.44 14.67 -28.73
C ALA A 4 8.75 16.04 -28.11
N GLN A 5 9.45 16.92 -28.84
CA GLN A 5 9.77 18.25 -28.35
C GLN A 5 8.51 19.11 -28.13
N GLN A 6 7.55 19.03 -29.05
CA GLN A 6 6.26 19.71 -28.91
C GLN A 6 5.48 19.18 -27.69
N PHE A 7 5.48 17.86 -27.49
CA PHE A 7 4.86 17.22 -26.33
C PHE A 7 5.45 17.76 -25.02
N ALA A 8 6.78 17.75 -24.90
CA ALA A 8 7.49 18.22 -23.72
C ALA A 8 7.17 19.69 -23.40
N HIS A 9 7.24 20.58 -24.40
CA HIS A 9 6.93 22.00 -24.21
C HIS A 9 5.49 22.22 -23.74
N GLN A 10 4.49 21.58 -24.35
CA GLN A 10 3.09 21.73 -23.96
C GLN A 10 2.83 21.25 -22.52
N VAL A 11 3.47 20.16 -22.10
CA VAL A 11 3.37 19.64 -20.73
C VAL A 11 4.00 20.60 -19.72
N LEU A 12 5.18 21.14 -20.04
CA LEU A 12 5.89 22.10 -19.18
C LEU A 12 5.11 23.41 -19.03
N ASP A 13 4.60 23.97 -20.13
CA ASP A 13 3.79 25.19 -20.11
C ASP A 13 2.53 25.02 -19.26
N TRP A 14 1.87 23.87 -19.39
CA TRP A 14 0.71 23.54 -18.57
C TRP A 14 1.08 23.42 -17.10
N TYR A 15 2.19 22.75 -16.78
CA TYR A 15 2.65 22.60 -15.40
C TYR A 15 2.96 23.95 -14.75
N GLN A 16 3.53 24.88 -15.51
CA GLN A 16 3.79 26.22 -14.99
C GLN A 16 2.52 26.94 -14.56
N ARG A 17 1.43 26.79 -15.31
CA ARG A 17 0.17 27.49 -15.05
C ARG A 17 -0.75 26.76 -14.07
N TYR A 18 -0.76 25.42 -14.10
CA TYR A 18 -1.81 24.61 -13.46
C TYR A 18 -1.27 23.44 -12.61
N GLY A 19 0.04 23.17 -12.68
CA GLY A 19 0.67 22.07 -11.95
C GLY A 19 0.66 22.28 -10.43
N ARG A 20 0.64 21.17 -9.68
CA ARG A 20 0.80 21.23 -8.22
C ARG A 20 2.26 21.43 -7.87
N LYS A 21 2.54 22.43 -7.05
CA LYS A 21 3.90 22.85 -6.65
C LYS A 21 4.08 22.96 -5.13
N THR A 22 3.03 22.71 -4.35
CA THR A 22 2.95 22.99 -2.91
C THR A 22 2.73 21.74 -2.05
N LEU A 23 2.85 20.54 -2.63
CA LEU A 23 2.75 19.31 -1.85
C LEU A 23 3.94 19.21 -0.88
N PRO A 24 3.77 18.59 0.32
CA PRO A 24 4.82 18.58 1.34
C PRO A 24 6.19 18.04 0.86
N TRP A 25 6.19 17.05 -0.03
CA TRP A 25 7.40 16.46 -0.61
C TRP A 25 7.98 17.23 -1.81
N GLN A 26 7.30 18.29 -2.28
CA GLN A 26 7.80 19.19 -3.32
C GLN A 26 8.57 20.38 -2.75
N LEU A 27 8.41 20.66 -1.46
CA LEU A 27 9.13 21.70 -0.73
C LEU A 27 10.47 21.17 -0.24
N GLU A 28 11.55 21.96 -0.34
CA GLU A 28 12.90 21.61 0.13
C GLU A 28 13.27 20.16 -0.24
N LYS A 29 13.33 19.91 -1.54
CA LYS A 29 13.44 18.55 -2.07
C LYS A 29 14.78 17.95 -1.67
N THR A 30 14.72 16.74 -1.14
CA THR A 30 15.88 15.87 -0.94
C THR A 30 15.56 14.49 -1.51
N PRO A 31 16.57 13.70 -1.92
CA PRO A 31 16.33 12.34 -2.39
C PRO A 31 15.54 11.49 -1.39
N TYR A 32 15.82 11.64 -0.09
CA TYR A 32 15.08 10.95 0.98
C TYR A 32 13.59 11.31 1.00
N LYS A 33 13.24 12.61 1.01
CA LYS A 33 11.85 13.08 1.04
C LYS A 33 11.08 12.63 -0.21
N VAL A 34 11.71 12.77 -1.38
CA VAL A 34 11.10 12.35 -2.64
C VAL A 34 10.89 10.84 -2.63
N TRP A 35 11.90 10.05 -2.29
CA TRP A 35 11.80 8.60 -2.21
C TRP A 35 10.70 8.12 -1.27
N LEU A 36 10.62 8.67 -0.05
CA LEU A 36 9.57 8.36 0.90
C LEU A 36 8.17 8.60 0.31
N SER A 37 7.97 9.77 -0.30
CA SER A 37 6.70 10.12 -0.93
C SER A 37 6.35 9.21 -2.11
N GLU A 38 7.32 8.88 -2.96
CA GLU A 38 7.13 7.99 -4.11
C GLU A 38 6.73 6.58 -3.67
N VAL A 39 7.35 6.04 -2.61
CA VAL A 39 6.94 4.74 -2.05
C VAL A 39 5.52 4.81 -1.48
N MET A 40 5.16 5.87 -0.77
CA MET A 40 3.80 6.06 -0.24
C MET A 40 2.74 6.23 -1.34
N LEU A 41 3.07 6.88 -2.46
CA LEU A 41 2.15 7.15 -3.58
C LEU A 41 1.89 5.93 -4.47
N GLN A 42 2.67 4.85 -4.32
CA GLN A 42 2.41 3.60 -5.04
C GLN A 42 1.02 3.03 -4.72
N GLN A 43 0.08 3.15 -5.66
CA GLN A 43 -1.30 2.67 -5.50
C GLN A 43 -2.07 3.36 -4.34
N THR A 44 -1.65 4.55 -3.93
CA THR A 44 -2.33 5.34 -2.89
C THR A 44 -2.57 6.77 -3.39
N GLN A 45 -3.71 7.36 -3.02
CA GLN A 45 -4.07 8.71 -3.47
C GLN A 45 -3.26 9.78 -2.73
N VAL A 46 -2.93 10.87 -3.42
CA VAL A 46 -2.17 12.00 -2.86
C VAL A 46 -2.80 12.53 -1.57
N THR A 47 -4.12 12.72 -1.54
CA THR A 47 -4.86 13.22 -0.37
C THR A 47 -4.70 12.31 0.85
N THR A 48 -4.70 11.00 0.64
CA THR A 48 -4.43 10.01 1.69
C THR A 48 -2.99 10.09 2.16
N VAL A 49 -2.02 10.29 1.26
CA VAL A 49 -0.59 10.26 1.60
C VAL A 49 -0.13 11.49 2.40
N ILE A 50 -0.67 12.68 2.13
CA ILE A 50 -0.26 13.95 2.79
C ILE A 50 -0.09 13.81 4.32
N PRO A 51 -1.11 13.40 5.10
CA PRO A 51 -0.97 13.32 6.55
C PRO A 51 0.00 12.23 7.01
N TYR A 52 0.16 11.15 6.25
CA TYR A 52 1.14 10.10 6.59
C TYR A 52 2.56 10.57 6.35
N PHE A 53 2.81 11.21 5.20
CA PHE A 53 4.12 11.77 4.88
C PHE A 53 4.57 12.76 5.96
N GLN A 54 3.68 13.65 6.40
CA GLN A 54 3.99 14.62 7.45
C GLN A 54 4.39 13.94 8.77
N ARG A 55 3.57 12.99 9.27
CA ARG A 55 3.89 12.26 10.51
C ARG A 55 5.17 11.42 10.38
N PHE A 56 5.40 10.80 9.22
CA PHE A 56 6.64 10.06 8.96
C PHE A 56 7.86 10.96 8.95
N MET A 57 7.78 12.14 8.34
CA MET A 57 8.90 13.09 8.32
C MET A 57 9.17 13.70 9.69
N GLU A 58 8.13 13.90 10.50
CA GLU A 58 8.26 14.33 11.89
C GLU A 58 9.01 13.28 12.73
N ARG A 59 8.63 12.00 12.61
CA ARG A 59 9.26 10.91 13.37
C ARG A 59 10.62 10.47 12.82
N PHE A 60 10.75 10.44 11.49
CA PHE A 60 11.93 9.98 10.75
C PHE A 60 12.41 11.08 9.78
N PRO A 61 13.05 12.14 10.30
CA PRO A 61 13.41 13.31 9.50
C PRO A 61 14.47 13.04 8.42
N ASN A 62 15.23 11.95 8.56
CA ASN A 62 16.27 11.54 7.60
C ASN A 62 16.38 10.01 7.53
N VAL A 63 17.17 9.53 6.56
CA VAL A 63 17.35 8.09 6.30
C VAL A 63 17.99 7.35 7.49
N ASN A 64 18.89 7.99 8.23
CA ASN A 64 19.51 7.40 9.42
C ASN A 64 18.48 7.15 10.52
N ALA A 65 17.61 8.12 10.79
CA ALA A 65 16.52 7.99 11.75
C ALA A 65 15.53 6.87 11.37
N LEU A 66 15.21 6.75 10.06
CA LEU A 66 14.36 5.67 9.57
C LEU A 66 15.04 4.29 9.70
N ALA A 67 16.32 4.19 9.37
CA ALA A 67 17.07 2.93 9.39
C ALA A 67 17.31 2.38 10.80
N ALA A 68 17.47 3.28 11.79
CA ALA A 68 17.69 2.92 13.19
C ALA A 68 16.41 2.55 13.94
N ALA A 69 15.24 2.84 13.37
CA ALA A 69 13.96 2.59 14.04
C ALA A 69 13.63 1.10 14.13
N PRO A 70 12.96 0.64 15.20
CA PRO A 70 12.36 -0.68 15.23
C PRO A 70 11.36 -0.85 14.08
N LEU A 71 11.35 -2.02 13.43
CA LEU A 71 10.45 -2.29 12.31
C LEU A 71 8.97 -2.12 12.70
N ASP A 72 8.59 -2.54 13.91
CA ASP A 72 7.20 -2.44 14.38
C ASP A 72 6.72 -0.99 14.47
N GLU A 73 7.60 -0.05 14.84
CA GLU A 73 7.27 1.37 14.87
C GLU A 73 7.05 1.92 13.45
N VAL A 74 7.89 1.52 12.49
CA VAL A 74 7.72 1.88 11.07
C VAL A 74 6.40 1.33 10.53
N LEU A 75 6.07 0.07 10.86
CA LEU A 75 4.82 -0.57 10.44
C LEU A 75 3.60 0.04 11.13
N HIS A 76 3.73 0.45 12.39
CA HIS A 76 2.70 1.15 13.13
C HIS A 76 2.33 2.45 12.44
N LEU A 77 3.30 3.31 12.14
CA LEU A 77 3.04 4.58 11.44
C LEU A 77 2.48 4.37 10.02
N TRP A 78 2.82 3.24 9.38
CA TRP A 78 2.29 2.86 8.06
C TRP A 78 0.86 2.29 8.11
N THR A 79 0.32 2.00 9.30
CA THR A 79 -0.99 1.36 9.46
C THR A 79 -2.08 2.18 8.76
N GLY A 80 -2.84 1.55 7.87
CA GLY A 80 -3.89 2.20 7.08
C GLY A 80 -3.48 2.59 5.65
N LEU A 81 -2.18 2.68 5.32
CA LEU A 81 -1.74 2.92 3.92
C LEU A 81 -1.83 1.69 3.02
N GLY A 82 -1.93 0.50 3.61
CA GLY A 82 -1.96 -0.77 2.87
C GLY A 82 -0.63 -1.10 2.16
N TYR A 83 -0.59 -2.28 1.52
CA TYR A 83 0.60 -2.81 0.83
C TYR A 83 1.88 -2.74 1.69
N TYR A 84 1.84 -3.31 2.89
CA TYR A 84 2.92 -3.22 3.90
C TYR A 84 4.28 -3.76 3.46
N ALA A 85 4.35 -4.54 2.37
CA ALA A 85 5.61 -4.88 1.73
C ALA A 85 6.42 -3.62 1.35
N ARG A 86 5.73 -2.52 1.00
CA ARG A 86 6.35 -1.22 0.75
C ARG A 86 7.09 -0.68 1.97
N ALA A 87 6.45 -0.66 3.15
CA ALA A 87 7.07 -0.21 4.39
C ALA A 87 8.28 -1.08 4.78
N ARG A 88 8.14 -2.41 4.67
CA ARG A 88 9.25 -3.33 4.97
C ARG A 88 10.43 -3.13 4.03
N ASN A 89 10.17 -2.97 2.73
CA ASN A 89 11.22 -2.72 1.75
C ASN A 89 11.84 -1.33 1.92
N LEU A 90 11.04 -0.31 2.21
CA LEU A 90 11.50 1.04 2.56
C LEU A 90 12.48 0.98 3.74
N HIS A 91 12.11 0.29 4.82
CA HIS A 91 12.96 0.17 5.99
C HIS A 91 14.27 -0.59 5.68
N LYS A 92 14.18 -1.73 4.99
CA LYS A 92 15.37 -2.46 4.52
C LYS A 92 16.27 -1.62 3.63
N ALA A 93 15.69 -0.83 2.72
CA ALA A 93 16.44 0.07 1.86
C ALA A 93 17.12 1.20 2.65
N ALA A 94 16.46 1.77 3.66
CA ALA A 94 17.08 2.73 4.57
C ALA A 94 18.31 2.11 5.27
N GLN A 95 18.19 0.88 5.77
CA GLN A 95 19.30 0.14 6.37
C GLN A 95 20.43 -0.15 5.37
N THR A 96 20.09 -0.48 4.12
CA THR A 96 21.08 -0.63 3.03
C THR A 96 21.81 0.68 2.74
N ILE A 97 21.10 1.82 2.73
CA ILE A 97 21.69 3.14 2.53
C ILE A 97 22.69 3.46 3.65
N VAL A 98 22.33 3.21 4.91
CA VAL A 98 23.25 3.44 6.04
C VAL A 98 24.47 2.53 5.96
N SER A 99 24.26 1.23 5.74
CA SER A 99 25.34 0.24 5.78
C SER A 99 26.29 0.28 4.57
N ARG A 100 25.79 0.61 3.38
CA ARG A 100 26.58 0.57 2.13
C ARG A 100 26.98 1.95 1.59
N HIS A 101 26.23 2.99 1.93
CA HIS A 101 26.43 4.35 1.41
C HIS A 101 26.68 5.36 2.54
N GLY A 102 27.03 4.91 3.75
CA GLY A 102 27.42 5.78 4.87
C GLY A 102 26.31 6.70 5.37
N GLY A 103 25.04 6.38 5.11
CA GLY A 103 23.90 7.22 5.48
C GLY A 103 23.60 8.34 4.48
N GLU A 104 24.31 8.38 3.35
CA GLU A 104 24.02 9.28 2.23
C GLU A 104 23.17 8.56 1.18
N PHE A 105 22.09 9.21 0.72
CA PHE A 105 21.22 8.61 -0.27
C PHE A 105 21.95 8.51 -1.62
N PRO A 106 22.03 7.32 -2.26
CA PRO A 106 22.79 7.15 -3.50
C PRO A 106 22.24 8.02 -4.63
N THR A 107 23.13 8.54 -5.47
CA THR A 107 22.79 9.50 -6.53
C THR A 107 23.01 8.96 -7.94
N THR A 108 23.38 7.69 -8.09
CA THR A 108 23.46 7.02 -9.39
C THR A 108 22.25 6.10 -9.60
N PHE A 109 21.86 5.92 -10.87
CA PHE A 109 20.67 5.13 -11.20
C PHE A 109 20.75 3.69 -10.71
N ASP A 110 21.89 3.02 -10.96
CA ASP A 110 22.06 1.61 -10.65
C ASP A 110 22.05 1.36 -9.13
N GLU A 111 22.67 2.25 -8.35
CA GLU A 111 22.64 2.15 -6.89
C GLU A 111 21.22 2.37 -6.33
N VAL A 112 20.50 3.37 -6.82
CA VAL A 112 19.11 3.63 -6.39
C VAL A 112 18.19 2.49 -6.80
N ALA A 113 18.32 1.97 -8.03
CA ALA A 113 17.51 0.86 -8.54
C ALA A 113 17.83 -0.48 -7.84
N ALA A 114 19.02 -0.63 -7.25
CA ALA A 114 19.38 -1.80 -6.46
C ALA A 114 18.75 -1.82 -5.05
N LEU A 115 18.18 -0.70 -4.60
CA LEU A 115 17.55 -0.63 -3.28
C LEU A 115 16.28 -1.50 -3.21
N PRO A 116 16.05 -2.22 -2.09
CA PRO A 116 14.84 -2.99 -1.87
C PRO A 116 13.55 -2.20 -2.14
N GLY A 117 12.69 -2.73 -3.01
CA GLY A 117 11.40 -2.11 -3.34
C GLY A 117 11.48 -0.88 -4.26
N VAL A 118 12.66 -0.53 -4.76
CA VAL A 118 12.83 0.54 -5.75
C VAL A 118 12.90 -0.08 -7.14
N GLY A 119 11.90 0.22 -7.97
CA GLY A 119 11.90 -0.19 -9.38
C GLY A 119 12.42 0.90 -10.31
N ARG A 120 12.57 0.58 -11.60
CA ARG A 120 13.04 1.49 -12.66
C ARG A 120 12.39 2.88 -12.62
N SER A 121 11.05 2.92 -12.53
CA SER A 121 10.30 4.18 -12.49
C SER A 121 10.54 4.97 -11.21
N THR A 122 10.65 4.30 -10.06
CA THR A 122 10.89 4.96 -8.77
C THR A 122 12.30 5.56 -8.74
N ALA A 123 13.30 4.83 -9.23
CA ALA A 123 14.67 5.35 -9.34
C ALA A 123 14.73 6.60 -10.23
N GLY A 124 14.10 6.54 -11.41
CA GLY A 124 13.97 7.69 -12.30
C GLY A 124 13.25 8.87 -11.65
N ALA A 125 12.15 8.62 -10.92
CA ALA A 125 11.40 9.66 -10.22
C ALA A 125 12.24 10.33 -9.13
N VAL A 126 12.92 9.56 -8.29
CA VAL A 126 13.77 10.10 -7.20
C VAL A 126 14.88 10.98 -7.76
N LEU A 127 15.64 10.47 -8.72
CA LEU A 127 16.81 11.17 -9.27
C LEU A 127 16.40 12.39 -10.11
N SER A 128 15.35 12.29 -10.92
CA SER A 128 14.89 13.43 -11.71
C SER A 128 14.24 14.52 -10.86
N LEU A 129 13.40 14.17 -9.88
CA LEU A 129 12.66 15.15 -9.09
C LEU A 129 13.53 15.83 -8.03
N ALA A 130 14.44 15.09 -7.40
CA ALA A 130 15.30 15.61 -6.34
C ALA A 130 16.58 16.27 -6.90
N LEU A 131 17.18 15.70 -7.95
CA LEU A 131 18.51 16.10 -8.43
C LEU A 131 18.52 16.63 -9.87
N GLY A 132 17.37 16.68 -10.55
CA GLY A 132 17.29 17.17 -11.93
C GLY A 132 17.98 16.26 -12.95
N GLN A 133 18.28 15.00 -12.60
CA GLN A 133 18.93 14.07 -13.52
C GLN A 133 17.97 13.60 -14.62
N HIS A 134 18.50 13.45 -15.83
CA HIS A 134 17.71 13.12 -17.02
C HIS A 134 17.27 11.64 -17.05
N TYR A 135 16.23 11.33 -16.28
CA TYR A 135 15.61 10.00 -16.26
C TYR A 135 14.10 10.08 -16.49
N PRO A 136 13.54 9.19 -17.34
CA PRO A 136 12.10 9.06 -17.52
C PRO A 136 11.43 8.32 -16.36
N ILE A 137 10.11 8.45 -16.27
CA ILE A 137 9.26 7.70 -15.33
C ILE A 137 8.14 7.00 -16.08
N LEU A 138 7.59 5.91 -15.53
CA LEU A 138 6.49 5.19 -16.17
C LEU A 138 5.53 4.58 -15.15
N ASP A 139 4.97 5.44 -14.30
CA ASP A 139 3.92 5.07 -13.36
C ASP A 139 2.56 4.82 -14.07
N GLY A 140 1.54 4.45 -13.30
CA GLY A 140 0.21 4.22 -13.86
C GLY A 140 -0.44 5.44 -14.51
N ASN A 141 -0.06 6.66 -14.10
CA ASN A 141 -0.52 7.91 -14.70
C ASN A 141 0.14 8.14 -16.06
N VAL A 142 1.46 8.07 -16.11
CA VAL A 142 2.26 8.26 -17.33
C VAL A 142 1.90 7.18 -18.37
N LYS A 143 1.78 5.90 -17.96
CA LYS A 143 1.34 4.81 -18.84
C LYS A 143 0.02 5.15 -19.54
N ARG A 144 -0.94 5.74 -18.82
CA ARG A 144 -2.26 6.12 -19.36
C ARG A 144 -2.19 7.31 -20.30
N VAL A 145 -1.45 8.35 -19.94
CA VAL A 145 -1.26 9.54 -20.79
C VAL A 145 -0.60 9.14 -22.10
N LEU A 146 0.52 8.42 -22.05
CA LEU A 146 1.26 7.99 -23.23
C LEU A 146 0.46 7.01 -24.10
N ALA A 147 -0.20 6.01 -23.48
CA ALA A 147 -1.01 5.05 -24.23
C ALA A 147 -2.14 5.73 -25.01
N ARG A 148 -2.79 6.75 -24.42
CA ARG A 148 -3.86 7.51 -25.09
C ARG A 148 -3.31 8.46 -26.15
N CYS A 149 -2.29 9.24 -25.82
CA CYS A 149 -1.73 10.23 -26.74
C CYS A 149 -1.18 9.60 -28.01
N TYR A 150 -0.47 8.48 -27.87
CA TYR A 150 0.18 7.77 -28.97
C TYR A 150 -0.56 6.52 -29.45
N ALA A 151 -1.77 6.28 -28.95
CA ALA A 151 -2.58 5.09 -29.26
C ALA A 151 -1.79 3.76 -29.12
N VAL A 152 -1.02 3.63 -28.03
CA VAL A 152 -0.26 2.41 -27.76
C VAL A 152 -1.21 1.33 -27.25
N ASP A 153 -1.56 0.41 -28.15
CA ASP A 153 -2.49 -0.68 -27.86
C ASP A 153 -1.88 -1.79 -26.97
N GLY A 154 -2.76 -2.51 -26.29
CA GLY A 154 -2.45 -3.65 -25.45
C GLY A 154 -2.37 -3.35 -23.96
N TRP A 155 -2.38 -4.41 -23.15
CA TRP A 155 -2.29 -4.31 -21.70
C TRP A 155 -0.86 -4.02 -21.25
N PRO A 156 -0.59 -2.92 -20.49
CA PRO A 156 0.75 -2.56 -20.05
C PRO A 156 1.45 -3.56 -19.10
N GLY A 157 0.76 -4.63 -18.68
CA GLY A 157 1.38 -5.74 -17.96
C GLY A 157 2.09 -6.76 -18.87
N LYS A 158 1.89 -6.68 -20.19
CA LYS A 158 2.68 -7.46 -21.15
C LYS A 158 4.01 -6.77 -21.42
N LYS A 159 5.11 -7.52 -21.38
CA LYS A 159 6.48 -7.02 -21.59
C LYS A 159 6.65 -6.22 -22.89
N GLU A 160 6.01 -6.68 -23.97
CA GLU A 160 6.03 -6.02 -25.29
C GLU A 160 5.38 -4.63 -25.28
N VAL A 161 4.26 -4.46 -24.58
CA VAL A 161 3.53 -3.18 -24.45
C VAL A 161 4.28 -2.26 -23.50
N GLU A 162 4.79 -2.80 -22.39
CA GLU A 162 5.61 -2.06 -21.45
C GLU A 162 6.88 -1.49 -22.11
N LYS A 163 7.57 -2.28 -22.95
CA LYS A 163 8.74 -1.81 -23.70
C LYS A 163 8.40 -0.63 -24.63
N LYS A 164 7.25 -0.69 -25.34
CA LYS A 164 6.79 0.41 -26.19
C LYS A 164 6.51 1.67 -25.39
N LEU A 165 5.89 1.54 -24.21
CA LEU A 165 5.59 2.67 -23.34
C LEU A 165 6.86 3.29 -22.72
N TRP A 166 7.86 2.47 -22.37
CA TRP A 166 9.16 2.97 -21.92
C TRP A 166 9.88 3.76 -23.02
N ALA A 167 9.95 3.21 -24.23
CA ALA A 167 10.54 3.92 -25.36
C ALA A 167 9.85 5.27 -25.62
N ARG A 168 8.52 5.31 -25.51
CA ARG A 168 7.77 6.58 -25.61
C ARG A 168 8.07 7.53 -24.47
N SER A 169 8.19 7.04 -23.25
CA SER A 169 8.55 7.89 -22.13
C SER A 169 9.94 8.48 -22.29
N GLU A 170 10.93 7.69 -22.71
CA GLU A 170 12.29 8.14 -22.99
C GLU A 170 12.30 9.23 -24.08
N ASP A 171 11.63 8.97 -25.19
CA ASP A 171 11.52 9.89 -26.34
C ASP A 171 10.96 11.27 -25.95
N VAL A 172 9.91 11.33 -25.13
CA VAL A 172 9.26 12.59 -24.76
C VAL A 172 9.86 13.28 -23.53
N THR A 173 10.76 12.64 -22.79
CA THR A 173 11.31 13.21 -21.55
C THR A 173 12.45 14.18 -21.89
N PRO A 174 12.29 15.50 -21.67
CA PRO A 174 13.34 16.46 -21.94
C PRO A 174 14.45 16.35 -20.89
N ALA A 175 15.68 16.70 -21.27
CA ALA A 175 16.79 16.86 -20.33
C ALA A 175 16.60 18.13 -19.48
N GLU A 176 16.32 19.25 -20.14
CA GLU A 176 16.03 20.51 -19.48
C GLU A 176 14.60 20.50 -18.91
N GLY A 177 14.45 20.87 -17.64
CA GLY A 177 13.15 20.88 -16.97
C GLY A 177 12.59 19.48 -16.64
N VAL A 178 13.43 18.44 -16.65
CA VAL A 178 13.01 17.04 -16.41
C VAL A 178 12.20 16.86 -15.12
N SER A 179 12.58 17.55 -14.04
CA SER A 179 11.87 17.47 -12.76
C SER A 179 10.42 17.97 -12.89
N GLN A 180 10.24 19.10 -13.56
CA GLN A 180 8.93 19.69 -13.82
C GLN A 180 8.13 18.80 -14.76
N PHE A 181 8.76 18.30 -15.83
CA PHE A 181 8.11 17.43 -16.80
C PHE A 181 7.59 16.13 -16.17
N ASN A 182 8.41 15.43 -15.39
CA ASN A 182 8.01 14.18 -14.74
C ASN A 182 6.88 14.41 -13.73
N GLN A 183 6.95 15.48 -12.94
CA GLN A 183 5.85 15.85 -12.04
C GLN A 183 4.57 16.19 -12.81
N ALA A 184 4.70 16.92 -13.92
CA ALA A 184 3.58 17.31 -14.78
C ALA A 184 2.90 16.10 -15.41
N MET A 185 3.67 15.11 -15.86
CA MET A 185 3.12 13.87 -16.42
C MET A 185 2.29 13.09 -15.40
N MET A 186 2.74 13.03 -14.14
CA MET A 186 1.96 12.44 -13.06
C MET A 186 0.69 13.26 -12.75
N ASP A 187 0.80 14.59 -12.67
CA ASP A 187 -0.33 15.50 -12.41
C ASP A 187 -1.38 15.44 -13.53
N LEU A 188 -0.95 15.43 -14.79
CA LEU A 188 -1.83 15.29 -15.95
C LEU A 188 -2.64 14.00 -15.87
N GLY A 189 -2.00 12.86 -15.59
CA GLY A 189 -2.73 11.61 -15.42
C GLY A 189 -3.67 11.65 -14.22
N ALA A 190 -3.27 12.26 -13.12
CA ALA A 190 -4.07 12.31 -11.90
C ALA A 190 -5.31 13.22 -12.02
N MET A 191 -5.20 14.38 -12.69
CA MET A 191 -6.20 15.45 -12.64
C MET A 191 -6.96 15.68 -13.95
N VAL A 192 -6.35 15.35 -15.09
CA VAL A 192 -6.88 15.70 -16.43
C VAL A 192 -7.18 14.44 -17.22
N CYS A 193 -6.17 13.64 -17.52
CA CYS A 193 -6.27 12.38 -18.23
C CYS A 193 -6.63 11.25 -17.26
N THR A 194 -7.76 11.37 -16.57
CA THR A 194 -8.24 10.44 -15.54
C THR A 194 -8.68 9.10 -16.13
N ARG A 195 -8.79 8.06 -15.28
CA ARG A 195 -9.20 6.70 -15.73
C ARG A 195 -10.56 6.74 -16.45
N SER A 196 -11.55 7.34 -15.82
CA SER A 196 -12.89 7.57 -16.35
C SER A 196 -13.09 9.06 -16.64
N ARG A 197 -13.84 9.35 -17.73
CA ARG A 197 -14.24 10.71 -18.13
C ARG A 197 -13.07 11.73 -18.13
N PRO A 198 -12.01 11.49 -18.94
CA PRO A 198 -10.90 12.42 -19.02
C PRO A 198 -11.37 13.79 -19.50
N LYS A 199 -10.77 14.86 -18.96
CA LYS A 199 -11.07 16.25 -19.30
C LYS A 199 -10.29 16.68 -20.54
N CYS A 200 -10.52 16.02 -21.67
CA CYS A 200 -9.70 16.18 -22.88
C CYS A 200 -9.66 17.63 -23.39
N GLU A 201 -10.76 18.37 -23.29
CA GLU A 201 -10.81 19.80 -23.68
C GLU A 201 -9.84 20.69 -22.87
N LEU A 202 -9.51 20.28 -21.64
CA LEU A 202 -8.58 20.99 -20.76
C LEU A 202 -7.16 20.42 -20.83
N CYS A 203 -6.94 19.39 -21.64
CA CYS A 203 -5.66 18.71 -21.74
C CYS A 203 -4.73 19.48 -22.69
N PRO A 204 -3.49 19.82 -22.27
CA PRO A 204 -2.57 20.53 -23.14
C PRO A 204 -2.19 19.73 -24.39
N LEU A 205 -2.35 18.40 -24.34
CA LEU A 205 -1.99 17.47 -25.40
C LEU A 205 -3.14 17.19 -26.38
N ASN A 206 -4.30 17.83 -26.22
CA ASN A 206 -5.52 17.48 -26.97
C ASN A 206 -5.33 17.53 -28.50
N THR A 207 -4.67 18.57 -29.01
CA THR A 207 -4.45 18.81 -30.44
C THR A 207 -3.68 17.71 -31.17
N GLY A 208 -2.85 16.93 -30.46
CA GLY A 208 -2.07 15.83 -31.05
C GLY A 208 -2.35 14.45 -30.44
N CYS A 209 -3.32 14.34 -29.54
CA CYS A 209 -3.70 13.10 -28.88
C CYS A 209 -4.58 12.24 -29.79
N ILE A 210 -4.06 11.08 -30.21
CA ILE A 210 -4.76 10.18 -31.15
C ILE A 210 -6.05 9.63 -30.53
N ALA A 211 -6.02 9.22 -29.27
CA ALA A 211 -7.22 8.69 -28.62
C ALA A 211 -8.32 9.74 -28.40
N TYR A 212 -7.98 11.03 -28.35
CA TYR A 212 -8.98 12.10 -28.29
C TYR A 212 -9.58 12.36 -29.67
N ALA A 213 -8.75 12.50 -30.71
CA ALA A 213 -9.19 12.67 -32.09
C ALA A 213 -10.15 11.55 -32.56
N ASN A 214 -9.95 10.33 -32.07
CA ASN A 214 -10.76 9.17 -32.42
C ASN A 214 -11.86 8.83 -31.39
N HIS A 215 -12.05 9.65 -30.35
CA HIS A 215 -12.96 9.37 -29.23
C HIS A 215 -12.77 7.96 -28.60
N SER A 216 -11.54 7.45 -28.60
CA SER A 216 -11.19 6.06 -28.24
C SER A 216 -10.41 5.93 -26.93
N TRP A 217 -10.36 6.98 -26.09
CA TRP A 217 -9.64 6.97 -24.81
C TRP A 217 -10.05 5.84 -23.85
N ALA A 218 -11.24 5.26 -24.01
CA ALA A 218 -11.71 4.12 -23.22
C ALA A 218 -11.01 2.80 -23.58
N GLN A 219 -10.37 2.72 -24.75
CA GLN A 219 -9.60 1.56 -25.22
C GLN A 219 -8.18 1.55 -24.65
N TYR A 220 -7.67 2.70 -24.20
CA TYR A 220 -6.29 2.88 -23.77
C TYR A 220 -6.16 3.29 -22.29
N PRO A 221 -5.20 2.69 -21.55
CA PRO A 221 -4.43 1.50 -21.92
C PRO A 221 -5.32 0.25 -22.04
N GLY A 222 -4.85 -0.77 -22.75
CA GLY A 222 -5.54 -2.05 -22.83
C GLY A 222 -5.76 -2.65 -21.43
N LYS A 223 -6.91 -3.29 -21.25
CA LYS A 223 -7.34 -3.84 -19.94
C LYS A 223 -6.53 -5.08 -19.58
N LYS A 224 -6.25 -5.25 -18.28
CA LYS A 224 -5.76 -6.53 -17.76
C LYS A 224 -6.78 -7.62 -18.14
N PRO A 225 -6.34 -8.77 -18.69
CA PRO A 225 -7.23 -9.91 -18.89
C PRO A 225 -7.96 -10.26 -17.60
N LYS A 226 -9.27 -10.48 -17.67
CA LYS A 226 -10.06 -10.87 -16.50
C LYS A 226 -9.55 -12.21 -15.98
N GLN A 227 -9.36 -12.30 -14.67
CA GLN A 227 -9.08 -13.53 -13.96
C GLN A 227 -10.12 -13.66 -12.86
N THR A 228 -10.68 -14.85 -12.70
CA THR A 228 -11.51 -15.17 -11.54
C THR A 228 -10.60 -15.14 -10.31
N LEU A 229 -10.95 -14.32 -9.33
CA LEU A 229 -10.20 -14.26 -8.08
C LEU A 229 -10.59 -15.46 -7.22
N PRO A 230 -9.63 -16.27 -6.74
CA PRO A 230 -9.96 -17.36 -5.82
C PRO A 230 -10.54 -16.79 -4.53
N GLU A 231 -11.49 -17.51 -3.95
CA GLU A 231 -12.09 -17.19 -2.66
C GLU A 231 -11.49 -18.12 -1.60
N LYS A 232 -11.15 -17.57 -0.44
CA LYS A 232 -10.60 -18.30 0.70
C LYS A 232 -11.38 -17.92 1.94
N THR A 233 -11.63 -18.87 2.82
CA THR A 233 -12.18 -18.61 4.14
C THR A 233 -11.03 -18.53 5.16
N GLY A 234 -11.14 -17.61 6.11
CA GLY A 234 -10.22 -17.49 7.24
C GLY A 234 -11.00 -17.36 8.55
N TRP A 235 -10.80 -18.31 9.46
CA TRP A 235 -11.40 -18.30 10.79
C TRP A 235 -10.49 -17.53 11.74
N PHE A 236 -10.97 -16.41 12.28
CA PHE A 236 -10.18 -15.53 13.15
C PHE A 236 -10.61 -15.77 14.59
N LEU A 237 -9.67 -16.10 15.46
CA LEU A 237 -9.93 -16.27 16.88
C LEU A 237 -9.63 -14.98 17.65
N LEU A 238 -10.66 -14.39 18.24
CA LEU A 238 -10.59 -13.14 19.00
C LEU A 238 -10.65 -13.49 20.49
N MET A 239 -9.50 -13.78 21.09
CA MET A 239 -9.42 -14.03 22.53
C MET A 239 -9.32 -12.70 23.28
N GLN A 240 -10.23 -12.48 24.21
CA GLN A 240 -10.31 -11.24 24.98
C GLN A 240 -10.30 -11.53 26.48
N GLN A 241 -9.53 -10.73 27.22
CA GLN A 241 -9.51 -10.71 28.69
C GLN A 241 -9.69 -9.25 29.14
N GLY A 242 -10.89 -8.90 29.62
CA GLY A 242 -11.21 -7.52 29.98
C GLY A 242 -11.01 -6.56 28.79
N SER A 243 -10.09 -5.60 28.92
CA SER A 243 -9.74 -4.64 27.86
C SER A 243 -8.57 -5.08 26.98
N GLN A 244 -8.06 -6.30 27.16
CA GLN A 244 -6.92 -6.83 26.41
C GLN A 244 -7.37 -7.90 25.41
N VAL A 245 -6.74 -7.91 24.24
CA VAL A 245 -7.05 -8.81 23.13
C VAL A 245 -5.77 -9.46 22.62
N TRP A 246 -5.75 -10.78 22.49
CA TRP A 246 -4.56 -11.48 22.02
C TRP A 246 -4.35 -11.30 20.51
N LEU A 247 -3.15 -10.90 20.13
CA LEU A 247 -2.68 -10.85 18.74
C LEU A 247 -1.38 -11.64 18.61
N GLN A 248 -1.14 -12.21 17.43
CA GLN A 248 0.09 -12.90 17.07
C GLN A 248 0.77 -12.19 15.90
N GLN A 249 2.09 -12.05 15.97
CA GLN A 249 2.88 -11.54 14.86
C GLN A 249 2.94 -12.57 13.73
N ARG A 250 2.60 -12.14 12.51
CA ARG A 250 2.68 -12.99 11.31
C ARG A 250 4.14 -13.15 10.88
N PRO A 251 4.50 -14.30 10.27
CA PRO A 251 5.82 -14.47 9.66
C PRO A 251 6.18 -13.31 8.72
N ALA A 252 7.45 -12.96 8.58
CA ALA A 252 7.86 -11.80 7.77
C ALA A 252 7.48 -11.91 6.27
N VAL A 253 7.27 -13.14 5.79
CA VAL A 253 6.88 -13.45 4.41
C VAL A 253 5.44 -13.97 4.37
N GLY A 254 4.70 -13.58 3.34
CA GLY A 254 3.31 -14.00 3.12
C GLY A 254 2.29 -12.90 3.41
N LEU A 255 1.05 -13.32 3.62
CA LEU A 255 -0.07 -12.42 3.88
C LEU A 255 0.17 -11.61 5.16
N TRP A 256 0.11 -10.28 5.06
CA TRP A 256 0.34 -9.36 6.17
C TRP A 256 1.66 -9.57 6.91
N GLY A 257 2.72 -9.98 6.20
CA GLY A 257 3.94 -10.41 6.87
C GLY A 257 4.55 -9.37 7.82
N GLY A 258 4.88 -9.81 9.03
CA GLY A 258 5.38 -8.97 10.13
C GLY A 258 4.31 -8.11 10.85
N LEU A 259 3.05 -8.12 10.42
CA LEU A 259 1.97 -7.44 11.14
C LEU A 259 1.43 -8.33 12.27
N PHE A 260 0.83 -7.68 13.27
CA PHE A 260 0.06 -8.35 14.30
C PHE A 260 -1.37 -8.60 13.81
N CYS A 261 -1.83 -9.84 13.98
CA CYS A 261 -3.14 -10.33 13.56
C CYS A 261 -3.75 -11.22 14.63
N PHE A 262 -5.06 -11.41 14.57
CA PHE A 262 -5.71 -12.51 15.29
C PHE A 262 -5.13 -13.86 14.83
N PRO A 263 -5.01 -14.86 15.72
CA PRO A 263 -4.80 -16.24 15.28
C PRO A 263 -5.81 -16.60 14.20
N GLN A 264 -5.30 -17.14 13.09
CA GLN A 264 -6.06 -17.41 11.88
C GLN A 264 -5.89 -18.86 11.45
N PHE A 265 -7.01 -19.49 11.10
CA PHE A 265 -7.08 -20.88 10.69
C PHE A 265 -7.80 -21.02 9.34
N SER A 266 -7.51 -22.10 8.62
CA SER A 266 -8.16 -22.38 7.33
C SER A 266 -9.55 -22.99 7.57
N GLU A 267 -9.69 -23.76 8.65
CA GLU A 267 -10.91 -24.46 9.02
C GLU A 267 -11.28 -24.21 10.48
N ARG A 268 -12.57 -24.23 10.81
CA ARG A 268 -13.07 -24.09 12.18
C ARG A 268 -12.52 -25.18 13.11
N ARG A 269 -12.43 -26.42 12.62
CA ARG A 269 -11.92 -27.56 13.38
C ARG A 269 -10.47 -27.37 13.83
N GLU A 270 -9.63 -26.76 13.00
CA GLU A 270 -8.23 -26.45 13.36
C GLU A 270 -8.16 -25.47 14.53
N LEU A 271 -9.03 -24.46 14.54
CA LEU A 271 -9.14 -23.48 15.62
C LEU A 271 -9.59 -24.14 16.93
N GLU A 272 -10.61 -25.00 16.88
CA GLU A 272 -11.12 -25.71 18.05
C GLU A 272 -10.06 -26.66 18.64
N LEU A 273 -9.34 -27.40 17.79
CA LEU A 273 -8.20 -28.23 18.22
C LEU A 273 -7.08 -27.40 18.84
N TRP A 274 -6.81 -26.21 18.29
CA TRP A 274 -5.77 -25.31 18.82
C TRP A 274 -6.12 -24.79 20.22
N LEU A 275 -7.40 -24.51 20.50
CA LEU A 275 -7.90 -24.14 21.82
C LEU A 275 -7.78 -25.31 22.81
N GLN A 276 -8.22 -26.50 22.40
CA GLN A 276 -8.15 -27.72 23.23
C GLN A 276 -6.71 -28.04 23.64
N GLN A 277 -5.75 -27.93 22.71
CA GLN A 277 -4.31 -28.13 23.00
C GLN A 277 -3.74 -27.15 24.02
N ARG A 278 -4.43 -26.03 24.27
CA ARG A 278 -4.05 -24.98 25.24
C ARG A 278 -4.89 -25.01 26.51
N GLY A 279 -5.73 -26.03 26.68
CA GLY A 279 -6.62 -26.16 27.83
C GLY A 279 -7.74 -25.12 27.85
N LEU A 280 -8.04 -24.48 26.71
CA LEU A 280 -9.12 -23.50 26.60
C LEU A 280 -10.39 -24.21 26.12
N ASN A 281 -11.51 -23.99 26.84
CA ASN A 281 -12.79 -24.58 26.47
C ASN A 281 -13.43 -23.82 25.29
N PRO A 282 -13.78 -24.48 24.16
CA PRO A 282 -14.49 -23.87 23.05
C PRO A 282 -15.97 -23.52 23.32
N ASP A 283 -16.60 -24.02 24.39
CA ASP A 283 -18.04 -23.85 24.67
C ASP A 283 -18.50 -22.38 24.82
N GLY A 284 -17.55 -21.45 24.95
CA GLY A 284 -17.79 -19.99 24.99
C GLY A 284 -17.59 -19.26 23.66
N LEU A 285 -17.29 -19.95 22.56
CA LEU A 285 -17.04 -19.32 21.26
C LEU A 285 -18.32 -18.70 20.68
N GLN A 286 -18.28 -17.41 20.42
CA GLN A 286 -19.36 -16.68 19.76
C GLN A 286 -18.94 -16.24 18.37
N GLN A 287 -19.67 -16.68 17.34
CA GLN A 287 -19.43 -16.20 15.99
C GLN A 287 -19.94 -14.77 15.82
N LEU A 288 -19.06 -13.88 15.37
CA LEU A 288 -19.37 -12.51 14.97
C LEU A 288 -19.75 -12.46 13.48
N VAL A 289 -20.19 -11.28 13.02
CA VAL A 289 -20.61 -11.07 11.63
C VAL A 289 -19.42 -11.30 10.68
N ALA A 290 -19.54 -12.31 9.82
CA ALA A 290 -18.54 -12.58 8.80
C ALA A 290 -18.52 -11.47 7.73
N PHE A 291 -17.35 -11.23 7.14
CA PHE A 291 -17.19 -10.21 6.11
C PHE A 291 -16.07 -10.55 5.12
N ARG A 292 -16.20 -10.02 3.91
CA ARG A 292 -15.21 -10.21 2.84
C ARG A 292 -14.16 -9.10 2.87
N HIS A 293 -12.89 -9.48 2.84
CA HIS A 293 -11.76 -8.59 2.58
C HIS A 293 -11.14 -8.92 1.22
N THR A 294 -11.10 -7.94 0.31
CA THR A 294 -10.66 -8.15 -1.08
C THR A 294 -9.22 -7.71 -1.27
N PHE A 295 -8.38 -8.65 -1.72
CA PHE A 295 -7.04 -8.37 -2.23
C PHE A 295 -7.05 -8.27 -3.76
N SER A 296 -5.96 -7.76 -4.32
CA SER A 296 -5.76 -7.70 -5.77
C SER A 296 -5.73 -9.07 -6.48
N HIS A 297 -5.54 -10.15 -5.72
CA HIS A 297 -5.26 -11.49 -6.24
C HIS A 297 -6.13 -12.61 -5.62
N PHE A 298 -6.96 -12.32 -4.61
CA PHE A 298 -7.94 -13.25 -4.03
C PHE A 298 -8.93 -12.50 -3.12
N HIS A 299 -10.04 -13.16 -2.76
CA HIS A 299 -10.95 -12.73 -1.70
C HIS A 299 -10.73 -13.56 -0.44
N LEU A 300 -10.70 -12.90 0.72
CA LEU A 300 -10.68 -13.57 2.03
C LEU A 300 -12.01 -13.30 2.74
N ASP A 301 -12.81 -14.34 2.91
CA ASP A 301 -14.00 -14.33 3.74
C ASP A 301 -13.59 -14.62 5.18
N ILE A 302 -13.69 -13.59 6.02
CA ILE A 302 -13.26 -13.64 7.41
C ILE A 302 -14.46 -14.00 8.27
N VAL A 303 -14.33 -15.07 9.04
CA VAL A 303 -15.30 -15.53 10.04
C VAL A 303 -14.69 -15.33 11.42
N PRO A 304 -15.04 -14.26 12.15
CA PRO A 304 -14.49 -14.01 13.47
C PRO A 304 -15.24 -14.83 14.53
N LEU A 305 -14.50 -15.53 15.38
CA LEU A 305 -14.99 -16.22 16.57
C LEU A 305 -14.40 -15.55 17.80
N TRP A 306 -15.26 -15.01 18.66
CA TRP A 306 -14.88 -14.34 19.88
C TRP A 306 -14.95 -15.29 21.07
N LEU A 307 -13.97 -15.19 21.97
CA LEU A 307 -13.89 -15.96 23.19
C LEU A 307 -13.42 -15.07 24.35
N ASP A 308 -14.25 -14.96 25.39
CA ASP A 308 -13.85 -14.37 26.66
C ASP A 308 -13.05 -15.39 27.48
N VAL A 309 -11.76 -15.15 27.65
CA VAL A 309 -10.85 -16.03 28.40
C VAL A 309 -10.70 -15.60 29.86
N SER A 310 -11.47 -14.62 30.33
CA SER A 310 -11.45 -14.19 31.73
C SER A 310 -12.04 -15.25 32.68
N GLN A 311 -12.90 -16.14 32.19
CA GLN A 311 -13.57 -17.16 33.00
C GLN A 311 -12.81 -18.49 33.11
N THR A 312 -11.82 -18.73 32.24
CA THR A 312 -11.02 -19.97 32.22
C THR A 312 -9.83 -19.97 33.20
N ASP A 313 -9.51 -18.83 33.82
CA ASP A 313 -8.28 -18.59 34.62
C ASP A 313 -8.44 -18.85 36.14
N ARG A 314 -9.29 -19.79 36.57
CA ARG A 314 -9.43 -20.13 38.01
C ARG A 314 -8.59 -21.31 38.49
N SER A 315 -7.97 -22.11 37.62
CA SER A 315 -7.25 -23.30 38.10
C SER A 315 -5.94 -23.70 37.42
N GLN A 316 -5.54 -23.18 36.26
CA GLN A 316 -4.27 -23.61 35.63
C GLN A 316 -3.55 -22.48 34.87
N ASN A 317 -2.43 -22.04 35.46
CA ASN A 317 -1.29 -21.34 34.88
C ASN A 317 -1.53 -20.31 33.74
N ARG A 318 -1.29 -19.05 34.09
CA ARG A 318 -0.95 -17.91 33.21
C ARG A 318 0.20 -18.13 32.21
N SER A 319 0.80 -19.32 32.14
CA SER A 319 1.99 -19.59 31.31
C SER A 319 1.70 -20.10 29.90
N CYS A 320 0.45 -20.36 29.52
CA CYS A 320 0.15 -21.04 28.24
C CYS A 320 0.15 -20.14 26.98
N MET A 321 0.33 -18.82 27.12
CA MET A 321 0.39 -17.90 25.97
C MET A 321 1.70 -17.13 25.84
N ASP A 322 2.66 -17.29 26.75
CA ASP A 322 3.97 -16.62 26.70
C ASP A 322 5.00 -17.29 25.77
N ASP A 323 4.61 -18.39 25.12
CA ASP A 323 5.53 -19.27 24.36
C ASP A 323 5.66 -18.89 22.87
N GLY A 324 5.32 -17.65 22.49
CA GLY A 324 5.36 -17.21 21.09
C GLY A 324 5.40 -15.71 20.87
N ALA A 325 5.70 -15.31 19.62
CA ALA A 325 5.72 -13.90 19.17
C ALA A 325 4.31 -13.27 19.11
N GLY A 326 3.61 -13.22 20.24
CA GLY A 326 2.29 -12.59 20.39
C GLY A 326 2.28 -11.54 21.50
N LEU A 327 1.18 -10.79 21.58
CA LEU A 327 0.98 -9.76 22.61
C LEU A 327 -0.49 -9.63 22.99
N TRP A 328 -0.71 -9.18 24.22
CA TRP A 328 -2.00 -8.71 24.71
C TRP A 328 -2.19 -7.23 24.35
N TYR A 329 -2.93 -6.98 23.28
CA TYR A 329 -3.23 -5.64 22.78
C TYR A 329 -4.26 -4.96 23.68
N ASN A 330 -3.85 -3.89 24.37
CA ASN A 330 -4.74 -3.15 25.23
C ASN A 330 -5.61 -2.18 24.40
N LEU A 331 -6.93 -2.38 24.43
CA LEU A 331 -7.90 -1.57 23.69
C LEU A 331 -7.98 -0.12 24.20
N ALA A 332 -7.67 0.13 25.48
CA ALA A 332 -7.67 1.46 26.08
C ALA A 332 -6.33 2.19 25.93
N GLN A 333 -5.22 1.44 25.90
CA GLN A 333 -3.86 1.96 25.69
C GLN A 333 -3.14 1.14 24.60
N PRO A 334 -3.50 1.35 23.32
CA PRO A 334 -2.94 0.59 22.21
C PRO A 334 -1.41 0.63 22.14
N PRO A 335 -0.71 -0.53 22.05
CA PRO A 335 0.71 -0.55 21.72
C PRO A 335 0.96 -0.09 20.28
N SER A 336 2.13 0.50 20.04
CA SER A 336 2.55 0.97 18.71
C SER A 336 3.04 -0.17 17.82
N VAL A 337 2.09 -0.97 17.31
CA VAL A 337 2.36 -2.09 16.39
C VAL A 337 1.66 -1.92 15.04
N GLY A 338 2.19 -2.59 14.01
CA GLY A 338 1.59 -2.65 12.69
C GLY A 338 0.40 -3.61 12.64
N LEU A 339 -0.76 -3.11 12.21
CA LEU A 339 -2.00 -3.90 12.14
C LEU A 339 -2.51 -4.01 10.70
N ALA A 340 -3.11 -5.14 10.36
CA ALA A 340 -3.85 -5.28 9.11
C ALA A 340 -5.23 -4.58 9.21
N ALA A 341 -5.73 -4.03 8.10
CA ALA A 341 -7.03 -3.35 8.06
C ALA A 341 -8.21 -4.15 8.65
N PRO A 342 -8.40 -5.47 8.36
CA PRO A 342 -9.49 -6.22 9.00
C PRO A 342 -9.26 -6.45 10.51
N VAL A 343 -8.01 -6.45 10.97
CA VAL A 343 -7.68 -6.57 12.39
C VAL A 343 -8.02 -5.28 13.11
N GLU A 344 -7.66 -4.12 12.54
CA GLU A 344 -8.02 -2.81 13.08
C GLU A 344 -9.55 -2.64 13.19
N ARG A 345 -10.28 -3.07 12.15
CA ARG A 345 -11.75 -3.08 12.17
C ARG A 345 -12.30 -3.87 13.36
N LEU A 346 -11.85 -5.12 13.52
CA LEU A 346 -12.32 -5.99 14.60
C LEU A 346 -11.92 -5.48 15.98
N LEU A 347 -10.71 -4.93 16.15
CA LEU A 347 -10.30 -4.31 17.42
C LEU A 347 -11.19 -3.12 17.80
N ARG A 348 -11.62 -2.30 16.82
CA ARG A 348 -12.57 -1.21 17.07
C ARG A 348 -13.96 -1.73 17.46
N GLU A 349 -14.43 -2.80 16.82
CA GLU A 349 -15.69 -3.47 17.18
C GLU A 349 -15.63 -4.00 18.63
N LEU A 350 -14.51 -4.60 19.05
CA LEU A 350 -14.30 -5.08 20.42
C LEU A 350 -14.17 -3.96 21.46
N ALA A 351 -13.61 -2.81 21.08
CA ALA A 351 -13.50 -1.64 21.97
C ALA A 351 -14.86 -0.95 22.25
N HIS A 352 -15.83 -1.10 21.35
CA HIS A 352 -17.14 -0.43 21.43
C HIS A 352 -18.32 -1.39 21.24
N PRO A 353 -18.52 -2.36 22.15
CA PRO A 353 -19.52 -3.41 22.00
C PRO A 353 -20.98 -2.91 21.93
N GLN A 354 -21.26 -1.67 22.36
CA GLN A 354 -22.60 -1.08 22.40
C GLN A 354 -23.04 -0.40 21.09
N SER A 355 -22.15 -0.16 20.12
CA SER A 355 -22.48 0.53 18.86
C SER A 355 -22.70 -0.40 17.67
N THR A 356 -22.38 -1.68 17.82
CA THR A 356 -22.57 -2.73 16.81
C THR A 356 -23.32 -3.85 17.50
N HIS A 357 -24.49 -4.22 16.99
CA HIS A 357 -25.17 -5.43 17.40
C HIS A 357 -24.17 -6.60 17.35
N LEU A 358 -23.62 -7.00 18.50
CA LEU A 358 -23.09 -8.34 18.75
C LEU A 358 -24.29 -9.30 18.67
N LYS A 359 -24.88 -9.44 17.48
CA LYS A 359 -25.82 -10.51 17.19
C LYS A 359 -24.95 -11.75 17.02
N ALA A 360 -24.69 -12.43 18.14
CA ALA A 360 -24.34 -13.83 18.10
C ALA A 360 -25.43 -14.53 17.28
N CYS A 361 -25.08 -15.07 16.11
CA CYS A 361 -25.89 -16.14 15.55
C CYS A 361 -25.63 -17.34 16.44
N LYS A 362 -26.61 -17.69 17.29
CA LYS A 362 -26.66 -19.03 17.85
C LYS A 362 -26.71 -19.98 16.66
N ILE A 363 -25.70 -20.82 16.54
CA ILE A 363 -25.78 -21.99 15.68
C ILE A 363 -26.57 -22.98 16.52
N ASP A 364 -27.85 -23.15 16.21
CA ASP A 364 -28.64 -24.23 16.76
C ASP A 364 -28.09 -25.53 16.13
N GLU A 365 -27.33 -26.27 16.92
CA GLU A 365 -27.14 -27.70 16.74
C GLU A 365 -28.33 -28.40 17.40
N GLU A 366 -29.18 -29.06 16.59
CA GLU A 366 -30.22 -30.09 16.89
C GLU A 366 -31.18 -30.06 15.67
N GLU A 367 -31.62 -31.12 14.99
CA GLU A 367 -31.71 -32.56 15.20
C GLU A 367 -32.00 -33.25 13.84
N ALA A 368 -31.65 -34.55 13.74
CA ALA A 368 -32.03 -35.58 12.74
C ALA A 368 -31.31 -35.63 11.37
#